data_AF-A0A0D1CBH2-F1
#
_entry.id   AF-A0A0D1CBH2-F1
#
_cell.length_a   1.000
_cell.length_b   1.000
_cell.length_c   1.000
_cell.angle_alpha   90.00
_cell.angle_beta   90.00
_cell.angle_gamma   90.00
#
_symmetry.space_group_name_H-M   'P 1'
#
loop_
_entity.id
_entity.type
_entity.pdbx_description
1 polymer ?
#
loop_
_entity_poly.entity_id
_entity_poly.type
_entity_poly.pdbx_seq_one_letter_code
_entity_poly.pdbx_strand_id
1 'polypeptide(L)'
;MERMRRTVPGILAALILLACTSCTITQKDPDYVPPPPLSALEQLKQAPVADATPFSAGSDVLSFVTADHSAVCSLTSARGEHINLPYEQNAYSDAANNKLAIVPVAHCELAVYPKAEAADVADDCAGTGLGYLGGTALLTPEKASYGECRSGVTQMEAEFGPRGSKNGPVSQLPVLEDGQNLERNGLRCSAYNGGVACGNVSAGVAFFVSRDRYELISAEGADPSATPSEAPKTP
;
A
#
# COMPACT_ATOMS: atom_id res chain seq x y z
N MET A 1 60.05 -41.46 14.54
CA MET A 1 58.94 -40.61 14.05
C MET A 1 57.92 -40.41 15.17
N GLU A 2 58.30 -39.72 16.25
CA GLU A 2 57.48 -39.67 17.49
C GLU A 2 57.05 -38.26 17.92
N ARG A 3 57.75 -37.20 17.47
CA ARG A 3 57.36 -35.82 17.78
C ARG A 3 56.06 -35.37 17.13
N MET A 4 55.68 -35.99 16.01
CA MET A 4 54.54 -35.57 15.18
C MET A 4 53.20 -36.10 15.70
N ARG A 5 53.20 -37.08 16.61
CA ARG A 5 51.98 -37.72 17.15
C ARG A 5 51.39 -36.98 18.37
N ARG A 6 52.14 -36.04 18.96
CA ARG A 6 51.73 -35.25 20.14
C ARG A 6 51.17 -33.86 19.80
N THR A 7 51.38 -33.36 18.58
CA THR A 7 50.86 -32.04 18.15
C THR A 7 49.46 -32.10 17.56
N VAL A 8 49.05 -33.26 17.03
CA VAL A 8 47.72 -33.51 16.47
C VAL A 8 46.57 -33.30 17.48
N PRO A 9 46.62 -33.79 18.74
CA PRO A 9 45.53 -33.54 19.69
C PRO A 9 45.42 -32.08 20.14
N GLY A 10 46.54 -31.34 20.18
CA GLY A 10 46.54 -29.93 20.58
C GLY A 10 45.90 -29.00 19.55
N ILE A 11 46.12 -29.25 18.25
CA ILE A 11 45.52 -28.47 17.17
C ILE A 11 44.02 -28.76 17.06
N LEU A 12 43.61 -30.02 17.28
CA LEU A 12 42.19 -30.40 17.26
C LEU A 12 41.41 -29.76 18.43
N ALA A 13 42.02 -29.67 19.62
CA ALA A 13 41.42 -29.00 20.76
C ALA A 13 41.25 -27.49 20.55
N ALA A 14 42.22 -26.82 19.89
CA ALA A 14 42.13 -25.40 19.57
C ALA A 14 41.03 -25.08 18.55
N LEU A 15 40.80 -25.96 17.56
CA LEU A 15 39.73 -25.80 16.57
C LEU A 15 38.33 -25.97 17.18
N ILE A 16 38.17 -26.85 18.17
CA ILE A 16 36.88 -27.03 18.88
C ILE A 16 36.57 -25.81 19.76
N LEU A 17 37.57 -25.22 20.41
CA LEU A 17 37.39 -24.02 21.24
C LEU A 17 36.97 -22.77 20.42
N LEU A 18 37.47 -22.62 19.18
CA LEU A 18 37.07 -21.54 18.27
C LEU A 18 35.64 -21.71 17.71
N ALA A 19 35.14 -22.94 17.61
CA ALA A 19 33.78 -23.22 17.14
C ALA A 19 32.70 -22.94 18.22
N CYS A 20 33.07 -22.91 19.50
CA CYS A 20 32.14 -22.67 20.59
C CYS A 20 31.93 -21.18 20.93
N THR A 21 32.75 -20.26 20.40
CA THR A 21 32.66 -18.82 20.71
C THR A 21 31.78 -18.00 19.75
N SER A 22 31.15 -18.62 18.75
CA SER A 22 30.34 -17.89 17.76
C SER A 22 28.82 -18.02 17.95
N CYS A 23 28.35 -18.61 19.05
CA CYS A 23 26.94 -18.52 19.44
C CYS A 23 26.63 -17.10 19.95
N THR A 24 26.50 -16.15 19.02
CA THR A 24 25.76 -14.92 19.29
C THR A 24 24.31 -15.31 19.49
N ILE A 25 23.90 -15.41 20.76
CA ILE A 25 22.48 -15.49 21.10
C ILE A 25 21.95 -14.10 20.79
N THR A 26 21.24 -13.94 19.67
CA THR A 26 20.40 -12.77 19.44
C THR A 26 19.28 -12.82 20.47
N GLN A 27 19.56 -12.31 21.67
CA GLN A 27 18.59 -12.19 22.72
C GLN A 27 17.63 -11.10 22.26
N LYS A 28 16.37 -11.46 22.04
CA LYS A 28 15.31 -10.50 21.74
C LYS A 28 15.27 -9.52 22.91
N ASP A 29 15.72 -8.30 22.69
CA ASP A 29 15.69 -7.25 23.69
C ASP A 29 14.22 -7.06 24.11
N PRO A 30 13.86 -7.39 25.37
CA PRO A 30 12.48 -7.32 25.84
C PRO A 30 11.95 -5.88 25.88
N ASP A 31 12.85 -4.89 25.89
CA ASP A 31 12.54 -3.47 25.93
C ASP A 31 12.63 -2.81 24.54
N TYR A 32 13.00 -3.57 23.51
CA TYR A 32 13.06 -3.04 22.14
C TYR A 32 11.65 -2.83 21.58
N VAL A 33 11.24 -1.57 21.55
CA VAL A 33 10.09 -1.10 20.77
C VAL A 33 10.60 -0.69 19.40
N PRO A 34 10.24 -1.40 18.32
CA PRO A 34 10.61 -0.96 16.98
C PRO A 34 10.05 0.44 16.71
N PRO A 35 10.79 1.30 15.99
CA PRO A 35 10.30 2.62 15.65
C PRO A 35 8.97 2.49 14.89
N PRO A 36 8.05 3.44 15.07
CA PRO A 36 6.80 3.44 14.32
C PRO A 36 7.11 3.44 12.81
N PRO A 37 6.29 2.75 12.00
CA PRO A 37 6.46 2.79 10.55
C PRO A 37 6.38 4.23 10.06
N LEU A 38 7.09 4.52 8.96
CA LEU A 38 7.02 5.82 8.31
C LEU A 38 5.58 6.11 7.88
N SER A 39 5.21 7.40 7.88
CA SER A 39 3.96 7.83 7.26
C SER A 39 3.96 7.51 5.78
N ALA A 40 2.78 7.26 5.20
CA ALA A 40 2.66 6.92 3.78
C ALA A 40 3.35 7.93 2.86
N LEU A 41 3.25 9.23 3.16
CA LEU A 41 3.89 10.26 2.36
C LEU A 41 5.42 10.21 2.42
N GLU A 42 6.01 10.01 3.60
CA GLU A 42 7.46 9.89 3.74
C GLU A 42 7.98 8.60 3.10
N GLN A 43 7.22 7.53 3.20
CA GLN A 43 7.57 6.27 2.59
C GLN A 43 7.52 6.35 1.05
N LEU A 44 6.52 7.02 0.47
CA LEU A 44 6.42 7.28 -0.97
C LEU A 44 7.58 8.14 -1.50
N LYS A 45 8.18 9.00 -0.67
CA LYS A 45 9.38 9.77 -1.02
C LYS A 45 10.63 8.90 -1.10
N GLN A 46 10.71 7.88 -0.25
CA GLN A 46 11.93 7.07 -0.06
C GLN A 46 11.96 5.80 -0.92
N ALA A 47 10.80 5.20 -1.21
CA ALA A 47 10.76 3.91 -1.90
C ALA A 47 11.24 4.01 -3.37
N PRO A 48 12.03 3.02 -3.84
CA PRO A 48 12.58 3.01 -5.18
C PRO A 48 11.48 2.87 -6.24
N VAL A 49 11.57 3.69 -7.30
CA VAL A 49 10.68 3.61 -8.45
C VAL A 49 11.08 2.39 -9.30
N ALA A 50 10.15 1.46 -9.47
CA ALA A 50 10.30 0.28 -10.31
C ALA A 50 10.14 0.62 -11.81
N ASP A 51 10.58 -0.30 -12.68
CA ASP A 51 10.23 -0.22 -14.10
C ASP A 51 8.71 -0.36 -14.27
N ALA A 52 8.08 0.64 -14.86
CA ALA A 52 6.64 0.69 -15.06
C ALA A 52 6.17 -0.15 -16.26
N THR A 53 7.08 -0.56 -17.16
CA THR A 53 6.74 -1.27 -18.40
C THR A 53 5.90 -2.53 -18.18
N PRO A 54 6.22 -3.42 -17.20
CA PRO A 54 5.43 -4.62 -16.94
C PRO A 54 4.03 -4.32 -16.42
N PHE A 55 3.81 -3.14 -15.85
CA PHE A 55 2.57 -2.70 -15.21
C PHE A 55 1.63 -1.94 -16.14
N SER A 56 2.04 -1.75 -17.40
CA SER A 56 1.24 -1.05 -18.40
C SER A 56 0.01 -1.84 -18.80
N ALA A 57 -1.16 -1.21 -18.65
CA ALA A 57 -2.47 -1.76 -19.01
C ALA A 57 -3.17 -0.86 -20.05
N GLY A 58 -2.47 -0.54 -21.13
CA GLY A 58 -2.91 0.38 -22.19
C GLY A 58 -1.91 1.52 -22.41
N SER A 59 -2.27 2.54 -23.18
CA SER A 59 -1.39 3.71 -23.37
C SER A 59 -1.24 4.53 -22.09
N ASP A 60 -2.29 4.55 -21.26
CA ASP A 60 -2.45 5.56 -20.24
C ASP A 60 -2.88 5.01 -18.87
N VAL A 61 -2.49 3.78 -18.56
CA VAL A 61 -2.82 3.13 -17.29
C VAL A 61 -1.64 2.31 -16.82
N LEU A 62 -1.24 2.48 -15.56
CA LEU A 62 -0.44 1.49 -14.84
C LEU A 62 -1.35 0.77 -13.87
N SER A 63 -1.32 -0.56 -13.81
CA SER A 63 -2.09 -1.34 -12.83
C SER A 63 -1.27 -2.46 -12.23
N PHE A 64 -1.51 -2.74 -10.96
CA PHE A 64 -0.85 -3.80 -10.23
C PHE A 64 -1.75 -4.38 -9.15
N VAL A 65 -1.42 -5.60 -8.72
CA VAL A 65 -1.97 -6.23 -7.51
C VAL A 65 -0.85 -6.39 -6.48
N THR A 66 -1.18 -6.32 -5.19
CA THR A 66 -0.21 -6.64 -4.13
C THR A 66 0.10 -8.14 -4.13
N ALA A 67 1.29 -8.53 -3.67
CA ALA A 67 1.70 -9.95 -3.64
C ALA A 67 0.75 -10.84 -2.84
N ASP A 68 0.17 -10.32 -1.76
CA ASP A 68 -0.82 -11.01 -0.93
C ASP A 68 -2.26 -10.95 -1.48
N HIS A 69 -2.47 -10.27 -2.62
CA HIS A 69 -3.77 -10.04 -3.22
C HIS A 69 -4.77 -9.42 -2.24
N SER A 70 -4.30 -8.51 -1.39
CA SER A 70 -5.15 -7.70 -0.50
C SER A 70 -5.70 -6.46 -1.20
N ALA A 71 -4.98 -5.92 -2.19
CA ALA A 71 -5.40 -4.76 -2.96
C ALA A 71 -4.96 -4.82 -4.44
N VAL A 72 -5.75 -4.18 -5.30
CA VAL A 72 -5.41 -3.86 -6.70
C VAL A 72 -5.44 -2.34 -6.86
N CYS A 73 -4.48 -1.78 -7.59
CA CYS A 73 -4.38 -0.34 -7.77
C CYS A 73 -4.05 0.03 -9.21
N SER A 74 -4.55 1.19 -9.63
CA SER A 74 -4.31 1.76 -10.95
C SER A 74 -3.92 3.23 -10.87
N LEU A 75 -2.78 3.60 -11.47
CA LEU A 75 -2.45 4.99 -11.79
C LEU A 75 -3.01 5.32 -13.17
N THR A 76 -4.15 6.01 -13.19
CA THR A 76 -5.02 6.17 -14.35
C THR A 76 -5.58 7.59 -14.44
N SER A 77 -6.70 7.76 -15.13
CA SER A 77 -7.43 9.01 -15.22
C SER A 77 -8.94 8.81 -15.02
N ALA A 78 -9.59 9.87 -14.57
CA ALA A 78 -11.03 9.94 -14.38
C ALA A 78 -11.65 11.03 -15.28
N ARG A 79 -12.94 10.84 -15.60
CA ARG A 79 -13.82 11.80 -16.26
C ARG A 79 -15.11 11.90 -15.43
N GLY A 80 -15.19 12.93 -14.58
CA GLY A 80 -16.20 12.94 -13.52
C GLY A 80 -16.04 11.71 -12.63
N GLU A 81 -17.14 10.99 -12.36
CA GLU A 81 -17.19 9.76 -11.55
C GLU A 81 -16.69 8.50 -12.30
N HIS A 82 -16.26 8.64 -13.56
CA HIS A 82 -15.88 7.49 -14.38
C HIS A 82 -14.37 7.33 -14.38
N ILE A 83 -13.89 6.24 -13.78
CA ILE A 83 -12.46 5.91 -13.69
C ILE A 83 -12.10 4.91 -14.81
N ASN A 84 -10.99 5.16 -15.50
CA ASN A 84 -10.47 4.26 -16.52
C ASN A 84 -9.75 3.05 -15.90
N LEU A 85 -10.47 1.96 -15.66
CA LEU A 85 -9.91 0.73 -15.09
C LEU A 85 -9.83 -0.37 -16.16
N PRO A 86 -8.71 -1.13 -16.24
CA PRO A 86 -8.54 -2.17 -17.26
C PRO A 86 -9.20 -3.50 -16.87
N TYR A 87 -9.49 -3.70 -15.59
CA TYR A 87 -10.05 -4.93 -15.02
C TYR A 87 -11.55 -4.83 -14.71
N GLU A 88 -12.16 -3.65 -14.86
CA GLU A 88 -13.57 -3.42 -14.55
C GLU A 88 -14.29 -2.69 -15.68
N GLN A 89 -15.51 -3.15 -16.00
CA GLN A 89 -16.37 -2.45 -16.94
C GLN A 89 -16.76 -1.07 -16.39
N ASN A 90 -16.53 -0.04 -17.18
CA ASN A 90 -16.78 1.35 -16.80
C ASN A 90 -17.25 2.17 -18.00
N ALA A 91 -17.81 3.35 -17.72
CA ALA A 91 -18.33 4.27 -18.73
C ALA A 91 -17.31 5.36 -19.14
N TYR A 92 -16.01 5.17 -18.87
CA TYR A 92 -14.99 6.20 -19.11
C TYR A 92 -14.92 6.64 -20.58
N SER A 93 -15.03 5.67 -21.49
CA SER A 93 -14.91 5.85 -22.94
C SER A 93 -16.23 6.19 -23.63
N ASP A 94 -17.33 6.32 -22.88
CA ASP A 94 -18.64 6.66 -23.46
C ASP A 94 -18.61 8.05 -24.08
N ALA A 95 -19.21 8.18 -25.27
CA ALA A 95 -19.20 9.42 -26.02
C ALA A 95 -19.79 10.61 -25.25
N ALA A 96 -20.78 10.35 -24.38
CA ALA A 96 -21.40 11.36 -23.51
C ALA A 96 -20.41 11.99 -22.50
N ASN A 97 -19.35 11.26 -22.15
CA ASN A 97 -18.37 11.64 -21.13
C ASN A 97 -17.13 12.32 -21.72
N ASN A 98 -16.96 12.30 -23.05
CA ASN A 98 -15.83 12.94 -23.74
C ASN A 98 -15.72 14.46 -23.51
N LYS A 99 -16.82 15.11 -23.11
CA LYS A 99 -16.85 16.54 -22.76
C LYS A 99 -16.27 16.85 -21.38
N LEU A 100 -16.12 15.84 -20.52
CA LEU A 100 -15.61 16.01 -19.16
C LEU A 100 -14.10 16.14 -19.18
N ALA A 101 -13.57 16.90 -18.21
CA ALA A 101 -12.13 17.01 -18.02
C ALA A 101 -11.52 15.65 -17.66
N ILE A 102 -10.31 15.40 -18.18
CA ILE A 102 -9.51 14.24 -17.82
C ILE A 102 -8.64 14.64 -16.64
N VAL A 103 -8.81 13.96 -15.51
CA VAL A 103 -8.06 14.20 -14.28
C VAL A 103 -7.20 12.98 -13.97
N PRO A 104 -5.88 13.11 -13.76
CA PRO A 104 -5.06 11.98 -13.34
C PRO A 104 -5.46 11.56 -11.92
N VAL A 105 -5.62 10.25 -11.70
CA VAL A 105 -6.01 9.70 -10.41
C VAL A 105 -5.25 8.42 -10.11
N ALA A 106 -5.12 8.08 -8.83
CA ALA A 106 -4.80 6.72 -8.40
C ALA A 106 -6.02 6.12 -7.71
N HIS A 107 -6.44 4.94 -8.16
CA HIS A 107 -7.59 4.24 -7.61
C HIS A 107 -7.16 2.87 -7.12
N CYS A 108 -7.52 2.52 -5.89
CA CYS A 108 -7.26 1.21 -5.31
C CYS A 108 -8.55 0.56 -4.86
N GLU A 109 -8.67 -0.74 -5.08
CA GLU A 109 -9.74 -1.59 -4.55
C GLU A 109 -9.15 -2.61 -3.57
N LEU A 110 -9.86 -2.90 -2.48
CA LEU A 110 -9.45 -3.87 -1.46
C LEU A 110 -10.33 -5.12 -1.51
N ALA A 111 -9.71 -6.27 -1.27
CA ALA A 111 -10.41 -7.55 -1.16
C ALA A 111 -11.18 -7.67 0.17
N VAL A 112 -10.61 -7.15 1.24
CA VAL A 112 -11.17 -7.06 2.58
C VAL A 112 -10.74 -5.70 3.13
N TYR A 113 -11.65 -5.00 3.80
CA TYR A 113 -11.43 -3.61 4.15
C TYR A 113 -12.08 -3.22 5.48
N PRO A 114 -11.51 -2.22 6.18
CA PRO A 114 -12.13 -1.63 7.37
C PRO A 114 -13.40 -0.87 6.99
N LYS A 115 -14.25 -0.62 7.99
CA LYS A 115 -15.38 0.30 7.80
C LYS A 115 -14.85 1.73 7.74
N ALA A 116 -15.41 2.55 6.84
CA ALA A 116 -15.12 3.99 6.84
C ALA A 116 -15.61 4.66 8.13
N GLU A 117 -14.78 5.56 8.66
CA GLU A 117 -15.14 6.45 9.76
C GLU A 117 -16.22 7.43 9.31
N ALA A 118 -17.15 7.74 10.22
CA ALA A 118 -18.31 8.57 9.88
C ALA A 118 -17.95 9.97 9.35
N ALA A 119 -16.80 10.51 9.76
CA ALA A 119 -16.31 11.82 9.31
C ALA A 119 -15.82 11.81 7.84
N ASP A 120 -15.43 10.64 7.32
CA ASP A 120 -14.90 10.49 5.96
C ASP A 120 -15.99 10.17 4.93
N VAL A 121 -17.23 9.93 5.40
CA VAL A 121 -18.42 9.65 4.57
C VAL A 121 -18.96 10.95 3.98
N ALA A 122 -18.60 11.24 2.73
CA ALA A 122 -19.02 12.45 2.02
C ALA A 122 -20.31 12.30 1.17
N ASP A 123 -20.86 11.09 1.05
CA ASP A 123 -22.03 10.77 0.24
C ASP A 123 -22.88 9.68 0.90
N ASP A 124 -24.19 9.77 0.73
CA ASP A 124 -25.18 8.82 1.23
C ASP A 124 -25.68 7.84 0.14
N CYS A 125 -24.89 7.70 -0.92
CA CYS A 125 -25.20 6.92 -2.09
C CYS A 125 -26.47 7.40 -2.79
N ALA A 126 -26.45 8.63 -3.31
CA ALA A 126 -27.55 9.22 -4.07
C ALA A 126 -28.89 9.26 -3.30
N GLY A 127 -28.85 9.60 -2.01
CA GLY A 127 -30.04 9.74 -1.16
C GLY A 127 -30.57 8.44 -0.58
N THR A 128 -29.88 7.31 -0.77
CA THR A 128 -30.34 6.00 -0.29
C THR A 128 -30.08 5.78 1.20
N GLY A 129 -29.22 6.60 1.82
CA GLY A 129 -28.84 6.44 3.22
C GLY A 129 -28.00 5.18 3.46
N LEU A 130 -27.52 4.52 2.39
CA LEU A 130 -26.64 3.36 2.48
C LEU A 130 -25.23 3.76 2.94
N GLY A 131 -24.87 5.03 2.74
CA GLY A 131 -23.57 5.58 3.11
C GLY A 131 -22.43 5.03 2.26
N TYR A 132 -21.22 5.11 2.79
CA TYR A 132 -20.02 4.56 2.17
C TYR A 132 -20.02 3.03 2.17
N LEU A 133 -19.65 2.43 1.05
CA LEU A 133 -19.54 0.98 0.92
C LEU A 133 -18.13 0.44 1.17
N GLY A 134 -17.17 1.34 1.47
CA GLY A 134 -15.79 0.97 1.77
C GLY A 134 -15.09 0.34 0.57
N GLY A 135 -13.91 -0.22 0.80
CA GLY A 135 -13.25 -1.08 -0.18
C GLY A 135 -12.63 -0.40 -1.41
N THR A 136 -12.78 0.92 -1.55
CA THR A 136 -12.06 1.71 -2.56
C THR A 136 -11.35 2.90 -1.92
N ALA A 137 -10.21 3.28 -2.50
CA ALA A 137 -9.56 4.55 -2.22
C ALA A 137 -9.27 5.27 -3.53
N LEU A 138 -9.55 6.58 -3.54
CA LEU A 138 -9.29 7.44 -4.68
C LEU A 138 -8.37 8.58 -4.26
N LEU A 139 -7.32 8.78 -5.05
CA LEU A 139 -6.46 9.94 -4.97
C LEU A 139 -6.62 10.76 -6.24
N THR A 140 -7.03 12.01 -6.07
CA THR A 140 -6.93 13.04 -7.10
C THR A 140 -5.71 13.92 -6.80
N PRO A 141 -5.33 14.88 -7.66
CA PRO A 141 -4.19 15.75 -7.41
C PRO A 141 -4.28 16.54 -6.10
N GLU A 142 -5.49 16.80 -5.60
CA GLU A 142 -5.77 17.70 -4.48
C GLU A 142 -6.35 17.01 -3.24
N LYS A 143 -6.91 15.80 -3.38
CA LYS A 143 -7.55 15.10 -2.25
C LYS A 143 -7.37 13.59 -2.32
N ALA A 144 -7.40 12.97 -1.15
CA ALA A 144 -7.55 11.53 -0.99
C ALA A 144 -8.90 11.23 -0.33
N SER A 145 -9.62 10.24 -0.84
CA SER A 145 -10.91 9.76 -0.32
C SER A 145 -10.90 8.25 -0.19
N TYR A 146 -11.71 7.73 0.72
CA TYR A 146 -11.82 6.31 1.01
C TYR A 146 -13.28 5.89 1.15
N GLY A 147 -13.76 4.95 0.33
CA GLY A 147 -15.08 4.33 0.46
C GLY A 147 -16.17 4.95 -0.42
N GLU A 148 -15.92 5.10 -1.72
CA GLU A 148 -16.88 5.75 -2.62
C GLU A 148 -18.22 5.00 -2.73
N CYS A 149 -19.28 5.73 -3.07
CA CYS A 149 -20.55 5.09 -3.35
C CYS A 149 -20.49 4.26 -4.64
N ARG A 150 -20.84 2.98 -4.55
CA ARG A 150 -20.91 2.06 -5.69
C ARG A 150 -22.13 1.15 -5.62
N SER A 151 -22.68 0.77 -6.76
CA SER A 151 -23.62 -0.34 -6.81
C SER A 151 -22.87 -1.67 -6.94
N GLY A 152 -22.88 -2.49 -5.88
CA GLY A 152 -22.28 -3.83 -5.89
C GLY A 152 -20.86 -3.89 -5.30
N VAL A 153 -20.22 -5.05 -5.45
CA VAL A 153 -18.85 -5.30 -4.98
C VAL A 153 -17.83 -4.89 -6.04
N THR A 154 -16.61 -4.55 -5.61
CA THR A 154 -15.48 -4.28 -6.49
C THR A 154 -15.01 -5.56 -7.20
N GLN A 155 -14.22 -5.44 -8.28
CA GLN A 155 -13.65 -6.64 -8.92
C GLN A 155 -12.65 -7.32 -7.99
N MET A 156 -11.89 -6.53 -7.23
CA MET A 156 -11.01 -7.05 -6.19
C MET A 156 -11.76 -7.88 -5.14
N GLU A 157 -12.90 -7.38 -4.63
CA GLU A 157 -13.72 -8.10 -3.66
C GLU A 157 -14.38 -9.34 -4.30
N ALA A 158 -14.85 -9.24 -5.54
CA ALA A 158 -15.45 -10.35 -6.27
C ALA A 158 -14.46 -11.51 -6.53
N GLU A 159 -13.17 -11.20 -6.71
CA GLU A 159 -12.15 -12.20 -6.98
C GLU A 159 -11.45 -12.71 -5.71
N PHE A 160 -11.07 -11.82 -4.81
CA PHE A 160 -10.19 -12.12 -3.68
C PHE A 160 -10.83 -11.87 -2.30
N GLY A 161 -12.06 -11.36 -2.26
CA GLY A 161 -12.82 -11.26 -1.01
C GLY A 161 -13.17 -12.62 -0.41
N PRO A 162 -13.84 -12.66 0.76
CA PRO A 162 -14.08 -13.91 1.51
C PRO A 162 -14.81 -15.02 0.74
N ARG A 163 -15.57 -14.65 -0.30
CA ARG A 163 -16.31 -15.57 -1.18
C ARG A 163 -15.84 -15.47 -2.64
N GLY A 164 -14.64 -14.95 -2.86
CA GLY A 164 -14.11 -14.64 -4.18
C GLY A 164 -13.75 -15.89 -5.02
N SER A 165 -13.79 -15.71 -6.34
CA SER A 165 -13.55 -16.80 -7.31
C SER A 165 -12.07 -17.10 -7.59
N LYS A 166 -11.18 -16.14 -7.30
CA LYS A 166 -9.73 -16.15 -7.56
C LYS A 166 -9.31 -16.33 -9.03
N ASN A 167 -10.21 -16.15 -9.99
CA ASN A 167 -9.97 -16.49 -11.40
C ASN A 167 -10.49 -15.41 -12.39
N GLY A 168 -10.46 -14.13 -12.02
CA GLY A 168 -10.95 -13.05 -12.90
C GLY A 168 -9.84 -12.17 -13.48
N PRO A 169 -10.19 -10.99 -14.03
CA PRO A 169 -9.23 -10.06 -14.60
C PRO A 169 -8.15 -9.56 -13.64
N VAL A 170 -8.45 -9.42 -12.34
CA VAL A 170 -7.47 -8.93 -11.35
C VAL A 170 -6.34 -9.93 -11.15
N SER A 171 -6.62 -11.23 -11.16
CA SER A 171 -5.57 -12.27 -11.05
C SER A 171 -4.60 -12.32 -12.22
N GLN A 172 -4.89 -11.62 -13.32
CA GLN A 172 -4.04 -11.52 -14.49
C GLN A 172 -3.11 -10.30 -14.44
N LEU A 173 -3.29 -9.42 -13.46
CA LEU A 173 -2.47 -8.22 -13.30
C LEU A 173 -1.08 -8.56 -12.75
N PRO A 174 -0.07 -7.77 -13.13
CA PRO A 174 1.27 -7.93 -12.59
C PRO A 174 1.30 -7.60 -11.08
N VAL A 175 2.10 -8.37 -10.35
CA VAL A 175 2.33 -8.16 -8.92
C VAL A 175 3.35 -7.05 -8.74
N LEU A 176 3.05 -6.07 -7.88
CA LEU A 176 4.03 -5.12 -7.37
C LEU A 176 4.57 -5.65 -6.05
N GLU A 177 5.88 -5.86 -5.98
CA GLU A 177 6.52 -6.39 -4.77
C GLU A 177 6.55 -5.33 -3.66
N ASP A 178 6.55 -5.82 -2.41
CA ASP A 178 6.63 -4.94 -1.23
C ASP A 178 7.89 -4.06 -1.27
N GLY A 179 7.71 -2.78 -0.95
CA GLY A 179 8.74 -1.75 -1.01
C GLY A 179 8.98 -1.13 -2.39
N GLN A 180 8.28 -1.56 -3.45
CA GLN A 180 8.39 -0.94 -4.77
C GLN A 180 7.42 0.22 -4.96
N ASN A 181 7.81 1.19 -5.78
CA ASN A 181 6.96 2.31 -6.21
C ASN A 181 6.69 2.28 -7.71
N LEU A 182 5.46 2.63 -8.09
CA LEU A 182 5.14 3.05 -9.45
C LEU A 182 4.81 4.54 -9.45
N GLU A 183 5.23 5.25 -10.50
CA GLU A 183 4.99 6.67 -10.67
C GLU A 183 4.37 6.94 -12.04
N ARG A 184 3.33 7.78 -12.08
CA ARG A 184 2.76 8.30 -13.32
C ARG A 184 2.00 9.60 -13.07
N ASN A 185 2.15 10.57 -13.98
CA ASN A 185 1.42 11.85 -13.95
C ASN A 185 1.53 12.61 -12.60
N GLY A 186 2.69 12.53 -11.93
CA GLY A 186 2.93 13.16 -10.63
C GLY A 186 2.31 12.43 -9.43
N LEU A 187 1.66 11.28 -9.65
CA LEU A 187 1.15 10.40 -8.61
C LEU A 187 2.11 9.21 -8.43
N ARG A 188 2.25 8.76 -7.18
CA ARG A 188 3.01 7.55 -6.82
C ARG A 188 2.15 6.58 -6.05
N CYS A 189 2.33 5.29 -6.29
CA CYS A 189 1.77 4.23 -5.46
C CYS A 189 2.85 3.22 -5.07
N SER A 190 2.82 2.77 -3.81
CA SER A 190 3.73 1.80 -3.21
C SER A 190 2.97 0.64 -2.62
N ALA A 191 3.41 -0.58 -2.88
CA ALA A 191 3.05 -1.72 -2.03
C ALA A 191 3.96 -1.72 -0.81
N TYR A 192 3.41 -1.68 0.41
CA TYR A 192 4.21 -1.67 1.63
C TYR A 192 3.39 -2.01 2.88
N ASN A 193 4.03 -2.63 3.88
CA ASN A 193 3.43 -2.91 5.19
C ASN A 193 2.11 -3.70 5.08
N GLY A 194 2.00 -4.58 4.08
CA GLY A 194 0.77 -5.34 3.83
C GLY A 194 -0.41 -4.48 3.38
N GLY A 195 -0.13 -3.35 2.74
CA GLY A 195 -1.12 -2.44 2.16
C GLY A 195 -0.55 -1.68 0.97
N VAL A 196 -1.26 -0.62 0.57
CA VAL A 196 -0.84 0.29 -0.49
C VAL A 196 -0.90 1.72 -0.01
N ALA A 197 0.18 2.46 -0.21
CA ALA A 197 0.20 3.91 -0.10
C ALA A 197 0.12 4.52 -1.50
N CYS A 198 -0.75 5.50 -1.73
CA CYS A 198 -0.70 6.31 -2.96
C CYS A 198 -0.70 7.80 -2.60
N GLY A 199 0.05 8.61 -3.33
CA GLY A 199 0.12 10.04 -3.03
C GLY A 199 0.60 10.90 -4.19
N ASN A 200 0.13 12.15 -4.16
CA ASN A 200 0.74 13.26 -4.86
C ASN A 200 1.80 13.86 -3.93
N VAL A 201 3.04 13.39 -4.06
CA VAL A 201 4.14 13.78 -3.18
C VAL A 201 4.37 15.29 -3.17
N SER A 202 4.14 15.97 -4.30
CA SER A 202 4.35 17.40 -4.44
C SER A 202 3.24 18.23 -3.77
N ALA A 203 2.00 17.72 -3.78
CA ALA A 203 0.87 18.36 -3.11
C ALA A 203 0.76 18.00 -1.62
N GLY A 204 1.52 17.01 -1.14
CA GLY A 204 1.42 16.54 0.24
C GLY A 204 0.12 15.81 0.55
N VAL A 205 -0.55 15.27 -0.47
CA VAL A 205 -1.82 14.54 -0.35
C VAL A 205 -1.55 13.06 -0.61
N ALA A 206 -2.04 12.19 0.25
CA ALA A 206 -1.86 10.75 0.12
C ALA A 206 -2.96 9.96 0.84
N PHE A 207 -3.04 8.68 0.54
CA PHE A 207 -3.71 7.71 1.39
C PHE A 207 -2.81 6.50 1.67
N PHE A 208 -3.12 5.80 2.74
CA PHE A 208 -2.74 4.40 2.97
C PHE A 208 -3.99 3.56 3.09
N VAL A 209 -3.99 2.37 2.49
CA VAL A 209 -5.05 1.38 2.68
C VAL A 209 -4.46 0.00 2.91
N SER A 210 -5.02 -0.72 3.86
CA SER A 210 -4.77 -2.14 4.07
C SER A 210 -6.05 -2.83 4.51
N ARG A 211 -5.96 -4.14 4.73
CA ARG A 211 -7.07 -4.95 5.21
C ARG A 211 -7.71 -4.41 6.50
N ASP A 212 -6.89 -3.89 7.41
CA ASP A 212 -7.31 -3.60 8.79
C ASP A 212 -7.41 -2.10 9.10
N ARG A 213 -6.81 -1.22 8.28
CA ARG A 213 -6.86 0.23 8.47
C ARG A 213 -6.75 1.00 7.17
N TYR A 214 -7.14 2.26 7.22
CA TYR A 214 -6.84 3.24 6.20
C TYR A 214 -6.41 4.56 6.85
N GLU A 215 -5.69 5.38 6.11
CA GLU A 215 -5.23 6.69 6.53
C GLU A 215 -5.41 7.66 5.35
N LEU A 216 -5.97 8.84 5.60
CA LEU A 216 -6.10 9.92 4.62
C LEU A 216 -5.22 11.09 5.05
N ILE A 217 -4.38 11.58 4.14
CA ILE A 217 -3.41 12.64 4.38
C ILE A 217 -3.76 13.82 3.46
N SER A 218 -4.04 14.97 4.05
CA SER A 218 -4.29 16.23 3.36
C SER A 218 -3.08 17.17 3.44
N ALA A 219 -2.96 18.06 2.44
CA ALA A 219 -1.90 19.07 2.37
C ALA A 219 -1.86 19.99 3.60
N GLU A 220 -3.02 20.22 4.22
CA GLU A 220 -3.18 20.90 5.50
C GLU A 220 -3.30 19.84 6.60
N GLY A 221 -2.17 19.41 7.16
CA GLY A 221 -2.20 18.46 8.27
C GLY A 221 -0.97 17.56 8.38
N ALA A 222 0.17 18.14 8.78
CA ALA A 222 0.98 17.40 9.74
C ALA A 222 0.10 17.21 10.99
N ASP A 223 -0.29 15.96 11.23
CA ASP A 223 -1.04 15.41 12.37
C ASP A 223 -1.49 16.38 13.50
N PRO A 224 -2.80 16.44 13.84
CA PRO A 224 -3.23 16.91 15.16
C PRO A 224 -2.91 15.90 16.30
N SER A 225 -2.36 14.72 16.00
CA SER A 225 -2.15 13.65 16.99
C SER A 225 -0.72 13.51 17.53
N ALA A 226 0.20 14.40 17.15
CA ALA A 226 1.49 14.51 17.83
C ALA A 226 1.30 15.21 19.19
N THR A 227 0.75 14.48 20.16
CA THR A 227 0.81 14.92 21.57
C THR A 227 2.29 14.95 21.95
N PRO A 228 2.87 16.09 22.37
CA PRO A 228 4.22 16.11 22.87
C PRO A 228 4.29 15.22 24.11
N SER A 229 5.10 14.16 24.07
CA SER A 229 5.42 13.37 25.25
C SER A 229 5.99 14.31 26.31
N GLU A 230 5.25 14.51 27.40
CA GLU A 230 5.65 15.35 28.51
C GLU A 230 6.98 14.82 29.06
N ALA A 231 8.05 15.61 28.91
CA ALA A 231 9.35 15.29 29.47
C ALA A 231 9.21 15.10 31.00
N PRO A 232 9.88 14.11 31.62
CA PRO A 232 9.79 13.88 33.06
C PRO A 232 10.25 15.13 33.82
N LYS A 233 9.36 15.67 34.67
CA LYS A 233 9.75 16.66 35.68
C LYS A 233 10.39 15.94 36.85
N THR A 234 11.68 16.20 37.10
CA THR A 234 12.36 15.95 38.37
C THR A 234 12.78 17.31 38.95
N PRO A 235 12.57 17.55 40.25
CA PRO A 235 13.62 17.28 41.24
C PRO A 235 13.18 16.41 42.41
#